data_AF-A0A6B3CSP4-F1
#
_entry.id   AF-A0A6B3CSP4-F1
#
_cell.length_a   1.000
_cell.length_b   1.000
_cell.length_c   1.000
_cell.angle_alpha   90.00
_cell.angle_beta   90.00
_cell.angle_gamma   90.00
#
_symmetry.space_group_name_H-M   'P 1'
#
loop_
_entity.id
_entity.type
_entity.pdbx_description
1 polymer ?
#
loop_
_entity_poly.entity_id
_entity_poly.type
_entity_poly.pdbx_seq_one_letter_code
_entity_poly.pdbx_strand_id
1 'polypeptide(L)'
;VATSYEGIVAAHLADRGVDASVVHLDGAVETAIELGVAEVIADVVETGTSLRNAGLEVFGEPIMKSEAVVIRRSDAEPDETTEPKVQQFLRRL
;
A
#
# COMPACT_ATOMS: atom_id res chain seq x y z
N VAL A 1 -9.52 7.28 -9.75
CA VAL A 1 -8.80 7.05 -8.48
C VAL A 1 -7.32 7.17 -8.73
N ALA A 2 -6.65 8.11 -8.05
CA ALA A 2 -5.19 8.28 -8.14
C ALA A 2 -4.48 7.45 -7.05
N THR A 3 -3.44 6.71 -7.41
CA THR A 3 -2.72 5.82 -6.48
C THR A 3 -1.36 5.37 -7.02
N SER A 4 -0.44 5.01 -6.13
CA SER A 4 0.77 4.23 -6.48
C SER A 4 0.54 2.71 -6.43
N TYR A 5 -0.65 2.26 -6.00
CA TYR A 5 -1.00 0.85 -5.73
C TYR A 5 -2.07 0.33 -6.69
N GLU A 6 -1.85 0.51 -8.00
CA GLU A 6 -2.86 0.27 -9.04
C GLU A 6 -3.51 -1.12 -8.94
N GLY A 7 -2.71 -2.17 -8.78
CA GLY A 7 -3.20 -3.54 -8.72
C GLY A 7 -4.12 -3.80 -7.52
N ILE A 8 -3.81 -3.20 -6.35
CA ILE A 8 -4.63 -3.34 -5.14
C ILE A 8 -5.96 -2.61 -5.32
N VAL A 9 -5.91 -1.38 -5.83
CA VAL A 9 -7.09 -0.52 -5.99
C VAL A 9 -8.01 -1.06 -7.09
N ALA A 10 -7.46 -1.46 -8.23
CA ALA A 10 -8.23 -2.02 -9.34
C ALA A 10 -8.96 -3.30 -8.91
N ALA A 11 -8.29 -4.20 -8.18
CA ALA A 11 -8.93 -5.40 -7.63
C ALA A 11 -10.06 -5.05 -6.64
N HIS A 12 -9.81 -4.12 -5.73
CA HIS A 12 -10.81 -3.69 -4.74
C HIS A 12 -12.08 -3.12 -5.38
N LEU A 13 -11.92 -2.31 -6.44
CA LEU A 13 -13.02 -1.73 -7.22
C LEU A 13 -13.80 -2.81 -7.98
N ALA A 14 -13.10 -3.73 -8.65
CA ALA A 14 -13.69 -4.82 -9.40
C ALA A 14 -14.53 -5.76 -8.49
N ASP A 15 -14.00 -6.12 -7.32
CA ASP A 15 -14.69 -6.95 -6.33
C ASP A 15 -16.02 -6.32 -5.84
N ARG A 16 -16.14 -5.00 -5.94
CA ARG A 16 -17.33 -4.23 -5.53
C ARG A 16 -18.21 -3.80 -6.69
N GLY A 17 -17.86 -4.17 -7.92
CA GLY A 17 -18.58 -3.77 -9.13
C GLY A 17 -18.57 -2.26 -9.38
N VAL A 18 -17.52 -1.56 -8.91
CA VAL A 18 -17.37 -0.11 -9.11
C VAL A 18 -16.61 0.14 -10.41
N ASP A 19 -17.26 0.80 -11.37
CA ASP A 19 -16.65 1.25 -12.62
C ASP A 19 -15.94 2.60 -12.40
N ALA A 20 -14.60 2.56 -12.32
CA ALA A 20 -13.78 3.75 -12.14
C ALA A 20 -12.40 3.56 -12.77
N SER A 21 -11.84 4.62 -13.36
CA SER A 21 -10.49 4.63 -13.90
C SER A 21 -9.44 4.78 -12.78
N VAL A 22 -8.41 3.94 -12.82
CA VAL A 22 -7.23 4.05 -11.95
C VAL A 22 -6.11 4.76 -12.70
N VAL A 23 -5.47 5.74 -12.05
CA VAL A 23 -4.36 6.52 -12.61
C VAL A 23 -3.15 6.39 -11.70
N HIS A 24 -2.02 5.93 -12.26
CA HIS A 24 -0.74 5.83 -11.55
C HIS A 24 -0.21 7.20 -11.14
N LEU A 25 0.36 7.28 -9.94
CA LEU A 25 1.19 8.40 -9.49
C LEU A 25 2.40 7.89 -8.71
N ASP A 26 3.55 8.51 -8.90
CA ASP A 26 4.80 8.17 -8.20
C ASP A 26 4.93 8.83 -6.81
N GLY A 27 3.91 9.58 -6.36
CA GLY A 27 3.86 10.29 -5.08
C GLY A 27 3.00 11.56 -5.16
N ALA A 28 2.94 12.32 -4.05
CA ALA A 28 2.15 13.56 -3.93
C ALA A 28 0.69 13.38 -4.38
N VAL A 29 0.07 12.31 -3.91
CA VAL A 29 -1.27 11.87 -4.31
C VAL A 29 -2.30 12.96 -3.97
N GLU A 30 -2.09 13.71 -2.88
CA GLU A 30 -2.91 14.85 -2.48
C GLU A 30 -3.00 15.94 -3.55
N THR A 31 -1.91 16.21 -4.26
CA THR A 31 -1.85 17.22 -5.33
C THR A 31 -2.68 16.80 -6.55
N ALA A 32 -2.92 15.49 -6.74
CA ALA A 32 -3.75 15.01 -7.84
C ALA A 32 -5.19 15.48 -7.75
N ILE A 33 -5.70 15.67 -6.51
CA ILE A 33 -7.03 16.25 -6.29
C ILE A 33 -7.01 17.73 -6.64
N GLU A 34 -6.03 18.48 -6.13
CA GLU A 34 -5.90 19.93 -6.38
C GLU A 34 -5.77 20.27 -7.87
N LEU A 35 -5.04 19.44 -8.63
CA LEU A 35 -4.85 19.60 -10.08
C LEU A 35 -6.01 19.04 -10.92
N GLY A 36 -7.02 18.43 -10.29
CA GLY A 36 -8.18 17.86 -10.98
C GLY A 36 -7.85 16.59 -11.80
N VAL A 37 -6.76 15.90 -11.47
CA VAL A 37 -6.36 14.64 -12.13
C VAL A 37 -7.25 13.48 -11.67
N ALA A 38 -7.71 13.51 -10.42
CA ALA A 38 -8.62 12.51 -9.87
C ALA A 38 -9.62 13.14 -8.88
N GLU A 39 -10.75 12.47 -8.70
CA GLU A 39 -11.77 12.87 -7.70
C GLU A 39 -11.50 12.27 -6.32
N VAL A 40 -10.80 11.12 -6.28
CA VAL A 40 -10.44 10.41 -5.05
C VAL A 40 -9.05 9.79 -5.18
N ILE A 41 -8.38 9.63 -4.05
CA ILE A 41 -7.09 8.95 -3.93
C ILE A 41 -7.22 7.68 -3.08
N ALA A 42 -6.33 6.74 -3.33
CA ALA A 42 -6.10 5.59 -2.46
C ALA A 42 -4.61 5.49 -2.15
N ASP A 43 -4.25 5.68 -0.90
CA ASP A 43 -2.87 5.71 -0.44
C ASP A 43 -2.72 5.05 0.94
N VAL A 44 -1.49 4.70 1.31
CA VAL A 44 -1.15 4.18 2.63
C VAL A 44 -1.06 5.32 3.63
N VAL A 45 -1.87 5.24 4.69
CA VAL A 45 -1.87 6.23 5.78
C VAL A 45 -1.77 5.55 7.14
N GLU A 46 -1.10 6.21 8.08
CA GLU A 46 -1.07 5.78 9.49
C GLU A 46 -2.14 6.54 10.30
N THR A 47 -1.90 7.81 10.63
CA THR A 47 -2.84 8.65 11.38
C THR A 47 -3.78 9.46 10.48
N GLY A 48 -3.46 9.57 9.19
CA GLY A 48 -4.16 10.41 8.22
C GLY A 48 -3.93 11.92 8.39
N THR A 49 -3.00 12.35 9.25
CA THR A 49 -2.73 13.79 9.49
C THR A 49 -2.34 14.54 8.22
N SER A 50 -1.51 13.94 7.36
CA SER A 50 -1.09 14.56 6.09
C SER A 50 -2.28 14.83 5.17
N LEU A 51 -3.20 13.86 5.03
CA LEU A 51 -4.41 14.02 4.24
C LEU A 51 -5.33 15.11 4.79
N ARG A 52 -5.51 15.16 6.12
CA ARG A 52 -6.32 16.19 6.78
C ARG A 52 -5.77 17.59 6.55
N ASN A 53 -4.44 17.76 6.57
CA ASN A 53 -3.78 19.04 6.29
C ASN A 53 -4.00 19.49 4.83
N ALA A 54 -4.18 18.55 3.90
CA ALA A 54 -4.55 18.80 2.51
C ALA A 54 -6.07 18.97 2.30
N GLY A 55 -6.86 19.02 3.38
CA GLY A 55 -8.32 19.15 3.30
C GLY A 55 -9.04 17.86 2.87
N LEU A 56 -8.36 16.72 2.91
CA LEU A 56 -8.90 15.41 2.55
C LEU A 56 -9.36 14.65 3.79
N GLU A 57 -10.40 13.83 3.62
CA GLU A 57 -10.96 12.97 4.66
C GLU A 57 -10.90 11.52 4.23
N VAL A 58 -10.45 10.65 5.14
CA VAL A 58 -10.49 9.19 4.94
C VAL A 58 -11.93 8.72 5.13
N PHE A 59 -12.42 7.92 4.20
CA PHE A 59 -13.77 7.36 4.24
C PHE A 59 -13.78 5.85 4.01
N GLY A 60 -14.83 5.20 4.50
CA GLY A 60 -15.00 3.76 4.38
C GLY A 60 -14.02 2.95 5.21
N GLU A 61 -14.09 1.62 5.04
CA GLU A 61 -13.11 0.70 5.63
C GLU A 61 -11.81 0.71 4.83
N PRO A 62 -10.64 0.51 5.47
CA PRO A 62 -9.38 0.36 4.77
C PRO A 62 -9.44 -0.72 3.69
N ILE A 63 -8.90 -0.42 2.51
CA ILE A 63 -8.79 -1.38 1.41
C ILE A 63 -7.96 -2.60 1.85
N MET A 64 -6.89 -2.36 2.59
CA MET A 64 -5.95 -3.34 3.11
C MET A 64 -5.33 -2.81 4.40
N LYS A 65 -4.99 -3.72 5.33
CA LYS A 65 -4.12 -3.42 6.47
C LYS A 65 -2.72 -3.94 6.14
N SER A 66 -1.72 -3.11 6.40
CA SER A 66 -0.32 -3.44 6.09
C SER A 66 0.48 -3.55 7.38
N GLU A 67 1.41 -4.49 7.40
CA GLU A 67 2.39 -4.67 8.45
C GLU A 67 3.73 -5.09 7.85
N ALA A 68 4.82 -4.82 8.55
CA ALA A 68 6.12 -5.33 8.15
C ALA A 68 6.19 -6.84 8.41
N VAL A 69 6.56 -7.60 7.38
CA VAL A 69 6.74 -9.05 7.47
C VAL A 69 8.15 -9.44 7.03
N VAL A 70 8.68 -10.52 7.62
CA VAL A 70 9.95 -11.11 7.17
C VAL A 70 9.66 -12.07 6.03
N ILE A 71 10.34 -11.86 4.90
CA ILE A 71 10.22 -12.73 3.73
C ILE A 71 11.52 -13.47 3.45
N ARG A 72 11.41 -14.74 3.04
CA ARG A 72 12.51 -15.59 2.56
C ARG A 72 12.16 -16.05 1.15
N ARG A 73 13.16 -16.11 0.27
CA ARG A 73 13.03 -16.75 -1.04
C ARG A 73 12.58 -18.21 -0.89
N SER A 74 11.50 -18.59 -1.56
CA SER A 74 10.92 -19.94 -1.46
C SER A 74 11.87 -21.04 -1.95
N ASP A 75 12.80 -20.69 -2.82
CA ASP A 75 13.82 -21.58 -3.41
C ASP A 75 15.20 -21.46 -2.75
N ALA A 76 15.30 -20.73 -1.63
CA ALA A 76 16.54 -20.69 -0.86
C ALA A 76 16.69 -22.01 -0.09
N GLU A 77 17.57 -22.89 -0.55
CA GLU A 77 17.91 -24.12 0.16
C GLU A 77 18.56 -23.77 1.51
N PRO A 78 18.23 -24.50 2.60
CA PRO A 78 18.92 -24.34 3.86
C PRO A 78 20.37 -24.80 3.71
N ASP A 79 21.31 -23.87 3.86
CA ASP A 79 22.73 -24.21 3.95
C ASP A 79 23.25 -23.99 5.39
N GLU A 80 24.28 -24.74 5.76
CA GLU A 80 24.86 -24.76 7.11
C GLU A 80 25.38 -23.38 7.57
N THR A 81 25.62 -22.45 6.65
CA THR A 81 26.15 -21.12 6.96
C THR A 81 25.06 -20.05 7.08
N THR A 82 23.96 -20.17 6.32
CA THR A 82 22.88 -19.18 6.26
C THR A 82 21.78 -19.48 7.26
N GLU A 83 21.40 -20.75 7.44
CA GLU A 83 20.28 -21.11 8.31
C GLU A 83 20.47 -20.65 9.77
N PRO A 84 21.65 -20.80 10.40
CA PRO A 84 21.87 -20.27 11.75
C PRO A 84 21.71 -18.75 11.85
N LYS A 85 22.09 -18.01 10.79
CA LYS A 85 21.97 -16.54 10.75
C LYS A 85 20.52 -16.10 10.61
N VAL A 86 19.74 -16.80 9.78
CA VAL A 86 18.29 -16.57 9.64
C VAL A 86 17.61 -16.81 10.99
N GLN A 87 17.89 -17.93 11.66
CA GLN A 87 17.33 -18.23 12.99
C GLN A 87 17.76 -17.21 14.05
N GLN A 88 18.99 -16.69 13.96
CA GLN A 88 19.45 -15.64 14.86
C GLN A 88 18.73 -14.31 14.61
N PHE A 89 18.51 -13.93 13.35
CA PHE A 89 17.75 -12.74 12.97
C PHE A 89 16.31 -12.82 13.45
N LEU A 90 15.61 -13.93 13.17
CA LEU A 90 14.22 -14.14 13.57
C LEU A 90 14.01 -14.09 15.09
N ARG A 91 14.99 -14.53 15.88
CA ARG A 91 14.92 -14.49 17.36
C ARG A 91 15.13 -13.09 17.95
N ARG A 92 15.69 -12.17 17.17
CA ARG A 92 16.04 -10.81 17.61
C ARG A 92 15.03 -9.75 17.18
N LEU A 93 14.08 -10.12 16.33
CA LEU A 93 12.88 -9.34 16.06
C LEU A 93 11.91 -9.47 17.24
#